data_AF-A0A8H6EHU3-F1
#
_entry.id   AF-A0A8H6EHU3-F1
#
_cell.length_a   1.000
_cell.length_b   1.000
_cell.length_c   1.000
_cell.angle_alpha   90.00
_cell.angle_beta   90.00
_cell.angle_gamma   90.00
#
_symmetry.space_group_name_H-M   'P 1'
#
loop_
_entity.id
_entity.type
_entity.pdbx_description
1 polymer ?
#
loop_
_entity_poly.entity_id
_entity_poly.type
_entity_poly.pdbx_seq_one_letter_code
_entity_poly.pdbx_strand_id
1 'polypeptide(L)'
;MKLSRPGWALSIIAVATIITQIATLINPSSFIQDFKVDSAEAVRLIAFLLILINGYDLMGALQDNWAVYKFGIVARIAAAFLFWSFGPTWNIMVGVEIATLSVLVAAMVAA
;
A
#
# COMPACT_ATOMS: atom_id res chain seq x y z
N MET A 1 -6.55 10.03 21.11
CA MET A 1 -5.85 8.76 21.38
C MET A 1 -4.38 8.92 20.99
N LYS A 2 -3.44 8.42 21.79
CA LYS A 2 -2.03 8.44 21.43
C LYS A 2 -1.74 7.16 20.64
N LEU A 3 -1.45 7.30 19.34
CA LEU A 3 -1.10 6.18 18.48
C LEU A 3 0.26 5.59 18.86
N SER A 4 0.37 4.27 18.82
CA SER A 4 1.67 3.60 18.95
C SER A 4 2.56 3.90 17.73
N ARG A 5 3.86 3.58 17.85
CA ARG A 5 4.82 3.68 16.74
C ARG A 5 4.34 2.94 15.48
N PRO A 6 3.90 1.67 15.54
CA PRO A 6 3.38 0.98 14.36
C PRO A 6 2.05 1.58 13.86
N GLY A 7 1.21 2.10 14.75
CA GLY A 7 0.00 2.84 14.38
C GLY A 7 0.31 4.08 13.54
N TRP A 8 1.33 4.86 13.92
CA TRP A 8 1.81 5.98 13.11
C TRP A 8 2.39 5.53 11.77
N ALA A 9 3.27 4.52 11.79
CA ALA A 9 3.90 4.02 10.57
C ALA A 9 2.85 3.55 9.55
N LEU A 10 1.91 2.69 9.97
CA LEU A 10 0.87 2.18 9.07
C LEU A 10 -0.06 3.29 8.59
N SER A 11 -0.43 4.24 9.47
CA SER A 11 -1.28 5.38 9.09
C SER A 11 -0.63 6.25 8.02
N ILE A 12 0.67 6.56 8.16
CA ILE A 12 1.41 7.38 7.18
C ILE A 12 1.48 6.66 5.84
N ILE A 13 1.82 5.36 5.85
CA ILE A 13 1.89 4.56 4.63
C ILE A 13 0.51 4.50 3.94
N ALA A 14 -0.55 4.23 4.69
CA ALA A 14 -1.90 4.13 4.16
C ALA A 14 -2.37 5.47 3.57
N VAL A 15 -2.16 6.59 4.27
CA VAL A 15 -2.53 7.93 3.79
C VAL A 15 -1.76 8.30 2.52
N ALA A 16 -0.44 8.10 2.49
CA ALA A 16 0.37 8.40 1.31
C ALA A 16 -0.08 7.57 0.09
N THR A 17 -0.40 6.29 0.32
CA THR A 17 -0.91 5.40 -0.72
C THR A 17 -2.28 5.87 -1.22
N ILE A 18 -3.22 6.16 -0.32
CA ILE A 18 -4.56 6.68 -0.67
C ILE A 18 -4.45 7.95 -1.52
N ILE A 19 -3.62 8.92 -1.12
CA ILE A 19 -3.44 10.17 -1.88
C ILE A 19 -2.93 9.87 -3.30
N THR A 20 -1.97 8.96 -3.43
CA THR A 20 -1.43 8.56 -4.74
C THR A 20 -2.52 7.90 -5.60
N GLN A 21 -3.34 7.04 -5.02
CA GLN A 21 -4.43 6.38 -5.76
C GLN A 21 -5.58 7.34 -6.12
N ILE A 22 -5.86 8.36 -5.29
CA ILE A 22 -6.80 9.43 -5.65
C ILE A 22 -6.28 10.18 -6.88
N ALA A 23 -4.99 10.48 -6.94
CA ALA A 23 -4.39 11.09 -8.14
C ALA A 23 -4.54 10.18 -9.37
N THR A 24 -4.33 8.87 -9.21
CA THR A 24 -4.53 7.87 -10.29
C THR A 24 -6.00 7.77 -10.75
N LEU A 25 -6.98 7.93 -9.85
CA LEU A 25 -8.40 7.98 -10.22
C LEU A 25 -8.71 9.16 -11.15
N ILE A 26 -8.17 10.34 -10.81
CA ILE A 26 -8.36 11.57 -11.58
C ILE A 26 -7.65 11.45 -12.93
N ASN A 27 -6.37 11.08 -12.91
CA ASN A 27 -5.56 10.91 -14.10
C ASN A 27 -4.76 9.59 -14.07
N PRO A 28 -5.21 8.56 -14.83
CA PRO A 28 -4.53 7.26 -14.86
C PRO A 28 -3.32 7.21 -15.80
N SER A 29 -3.00 8.29 -16.53
CA SER A 29 -2.02 8.25 -17.63
C SER A 29 -0.63 7.81 -17.19
N SER A 30 -0.16 8.29 -16.03
CA SER A 30 1.15 7.89 -15.48
C SER A 30 1.18 6.40 -15.17
N PHE A 31 0.14 5.88 -14.51
CA PHE A 31 0.04 4.47 -14.17
C PHE A 31 -0.01 3.59 -15.44
N ILE A 32 -0.76 3.99 -16.46
CA ILE A 32 -0.81 3.29 -17.74
C ILE A 32 0.58 3.24 -18.39
N GLN A 33 1.28 4.38 -18.41
CA GLN A 33 2.62 4.47 -18.99
C GLN A 33 3.62 3.60 -18.23
N ASP A 34 3.59 3.66 -16.90
CA ASP A 34 4.54 2.99 -16.03
C ASP A 34 4.31 1.47 -15.98
N PHE A 35 3.04 1.03 -15.97
CA PHE A 35 2.67 -0.37 -15.76
C PHE A 35 2.12 -1.08 -17.00
N LYS A 36 2.02 -0.38 -18.14
CA LYS A 36 1.53 -0.90 -19.42
C LYS A 36 0.16 -1.60 -19.33
N VAL A 37 -0.76 -0.98 -18.58
CA VAL A 37 -2.14 -1.46 -18.47
C VAL A 37 -2.99 -0.84 -19.57
N ASP A 38 -3.54 -1.65 -20.46
CA ASP A 38 -4.19 -1.20 -21.70
C ASP A 38 -5.57 -0.54 -21.53
N SER A 39 -6.11 -0.45 -20.30
CA SER A 39 -7.43 0.14 -20.02
C SER A 39 -7.38 1.13 -18.87
N ALA A 40 -7.87 2.35 -19.13
CA ALA A 40 -8.00 3.40 -18.13
C ALA A 40 -9.05 3.04 -17.05
N GLU A 41 -10.10 2.32 -17.43
CA GLU A 41 -11.15 1.82 -16.54
C GLU A 41 -10.57 0.77 -15.59
N ALA A 42 -9.74 -0.14 -16.09
CA ALA A 42 -9.06 -1.14 -15.27
C ALA A 42 -8.13 -0.47 -14.25
N VAL A 43 -7.33 0.53 -14.66
CA VAL A 43 -6.46 1.29 -13.76
C VAL A 43 -7.25 2.03 -12.69
N ARG A 44 -8.38 2.66 -13.05
CA ARG A 44 -9.24 3.34 -12.09
C ARG A 44 -9.89 2.37 -11.11
N LEU A 45 -10.30 1.18 -11.56
CA LEU A 45 -10.81 0.14 -10.68
C LEU A 45 -9.73 -0.33 -9.69
N ILE A 46 -8.50 -0.56 -10.17
CA ILE A 46 -7.36 -0.91 -9.32
C ILE A 46 -7.12 0.17 -8.27
N ALA A 47 -7.07 1.45 -8.69
CA ALA A 47 -6.87 2.57 -7.78
C ALA A 47 -7.99 2.66 -6.72
N PHE A 48 -9.24 2.46 -7.12
CA PHE A 48 -10.38 2.40 -6.19
C PHE A 48 -10.23 1.27 -5.17
N LEU A 49 -9.89 0.06 -5.61
CA LEU A 49 -9.67 -1.09 -4.72
C LEU A 49 -8.52 -0.85 -3.75
N LEU A 50 -7.42 -0.24 -4.22
CA LEU A 50 -6.28 0.10 -3.37
C LEU A 50 -6.65 1.16 -2.33
N ILE A 51 -7.52 2.12 -2.64
CA ILE A 51 -8.05 3.07 -1.64
C ILE A 51 -8.84 2.32 -0.56
N LEU A 52 -9.69 1.36 -0.93
CA LEU A 52 -10.47 0.59 0.05
C LEU A 52 -9.57 -0.25 0.97
N ILE A 53 -8.58 -0.95 0.40
CA ILE A 53 -7.62 -1.76 1.16
C ILE A 53 -6.84 -0.88 2.14
N ASN A 54 -6.29 0.25 1.66
CA ASN A 54 -5.55 1.17 2.53
C ASN A 54 -6.46 1.90 3.53
N GLY A 55 -7.74 2.08 3.21
CA GLY A 55 -8.74 2.58 4.15
C GLY A 55 -8.94 1.63 5.32
N TYR A 56 -8.96 0.31 5.08
CA TYR A 56 -8.99 -0.70 6.12
C TYR A 56 -7.73 -0.67 7.00
N ASP A 57 -6.54 -0.60 6.37
CA ASP A 57 -5.27 -0.47 7.09
C ASP A 57 -5.24 0.79 7.96
N LEU A 58 -5.74 1.93 7.43
CA LEU A 58 -5.82 3.19 8.16
C LEU A 58 -6.77 3.09 9.36
N MET A 59 -7.96 2.52 9.18
CA MET A 59 -8.89 2.31 10.28
C MET A 59 -8.28 1.44 11.39
N GLY A 60 -7.64 0.33 11.01
CA GLY A 60 -6.96 -0.54 11.96
C GLY A 60 -5.78 0.13 12.65
N ALA A 61 -5.04 0.97 11.94
CA ALA A 61 -3.96 1.77 12.50
C ALA A 61 -4.45 2.78 13.53
N LEU A 62 -5.54 3.51 13.21
CA LEU A 62 -6.16 4.48 14.11
C LEU A 62 -6.75 3.85 15.38
N GLN A 63 -7.12 2.58 15.31
CA GLN A 63 -7.59 1.77 16.45
C GLN A 63 -6.45 1.08 17.22
N ASP A 64 -5.20 1.28 16.79
CA ASP A 64 -4.01 0.64 17.37
C ASP A 64 -4.06 -0.91 17.36
N ASN A 65 -4.65 -1.48 16.30
CA ASN A 65 -4.94 -2.91 16.23
C ASN A 65 -3.74 -3.74 15.72
N TRP A 66 -3.12 -4.50 16.63
CA TRP A 66 -1.99 -5.37 16.33
C TRP A 66 -2.27 -6.48 15.31
N ALA A 67 -3.52 -6.95 15.20
CA ALA A 67 -3.87 -7.93 14.18
C ALA A 67 -3.77 -7.31 12.78
N VAL A 68 -4.14 -6.03 12.63
CA VAL A 68 -4.04 -5.31 11.36
C VAL A 68 -2.58 -5.06 10.98
N TYR A 69 -1.68 -4.80 11.93
CA TYR A 69 -0.24 -4.68 11.62
C TYR A 69 0.35 -5.98 11.07
N LYS A 70 0.02 -7.12 11.70
CA LYS A 70 0.45 -8.44 11.23
C LYS A 70 -0.13 -8.75 9.86
N PHE A 71 -1.40 -8.43 9.64
CA PHE A 71 -2.03 -8.56 8.32
C PHE A 71 -1.31 -7.68 7.28
N GLY A 72 -0.99 -6.42 7.63
CA GLY A 72 -0.27 -5.49 6.77
C GLY A 72 1.13 -5.97 6.39
N ILE A 73 1.81 -6.73 7.25
CA ILE A 73 3.07 -7.43 6.90
C ILE A 73 2.82 -8.50 5.85
N VAL A 74 1.85 -9.39 6.09
CA VAL A 74 1.54 -10.50 5.18
C VAL A 74 1.08 -9.98 3.82
N ALA A 75 0.24 -8.94 3.80
CA ALA A 75 -0.25 -8.31 2.59
C ALA A 75 0.89 -7.76 1.71
N ARG A 76 1.87 -7.08 2.32
CA ARG A 76 3.04 -6.53 1.59
C ARG A 76 3.93 -7.62 1.01
N ILE A 77 4.15 -8.71 1.75
CA ILE A 77 4.89 -9.87 1.25
C ILE A 77 4.15 -10.49 0.05
N ALA A 78 2.85 -10.72 0.18
CA ALA A 78 2.03 -11.27 -0.90
C ALA A 78 2.03 -10.35 -2.13
N ALA A 79 1.89 -9.03 -1.94
CA ALA A 79 1.94 -8.04 -3.00
C ALA A 79 3.31 -8.03 -3.70
N ALA A 80 4.42 -8.08 -2.95
CA ALA A 80 5.76 -8.14 -3.52
C ALA A 80 5.95 -9.37 -4.43
N PHE A 81 5.46 -10.55 -4.02
CA PHE A 81 5.49 -11.75 -4.87
C PHE A 81 4.62 -11.62 -6.11
N LEU A 82 3.42 -11.04 -5.98
CA LEU A 82 2.54 -10.78 -7.12
C LEU A 82 3.19 -9.83 -8.13
N PHE A 83 3.73 -8.69 -7.68
CA PHE A 83 4.40 -7.73 -8.54
C PHE A 83 5.64 -8.32 -9.22
N TRP A 84 6.42 -9.13 -8.49
CA TRP A 84 7.54 -9.84 -9.09
C TRP A 84 7.09 -10.76 -10.23
N SER A 85 5.94 -11.44 -10.08
CA SER A 85 5.40 -12.35 -11.10
C SER A 85 4.90 -11.65 -12.37
N PHE A 86 4.55 -10.36 -12.28
CA PHE A 86 4.09 -9.56 -13.43
C PHE A 86 5.23 -9.07 -14.34
N GLY A 87 6.49 -9.30 -13.94
CA GLY A 87 7.67 -9.04 -14.74
C GLY A 87 8.35 -7.69 -14.46
N PRO A 88 9.42 -7.35 -15.20
CA PRO A 88 10.37 -6.30 -14.83
C PRO A 88 9.77 -4.91 -14.66
N THR A 89 8.69 -4.61 -15.39
CA THR A 89 7.95 -3.33 -15.30
C THR A 89 7.45 -3.05 -13.88
N TRP A 90 7.18 -4.08 -13.09
CA TRP A 90 6.61 -3.98 -11.74
C TRP A 90 7.66 -4.01 -10.61
N ASN A 91 8.95 -4.11 -10.94
CA ASN A 91 10.02 -4.21 -9.95
C ASN A 91 10.09 -3.02 -9.00
N ILE A 92 9.70 -1.82 -9.46
CA ILE A 92 9.63 -0.64 -8.59
C ILE A 92 8.63 -0.84 -7.46
N MET A 93 7.49 -1.50 -7.73
CA MET A 93 6.48 -1.80 -6.73
C MET A 93 6.96 -2.84 -5.73
N VAL A 94 7.74 -3.84 -6.16
CA VAL A 94 8.41 -4.77 -5.24
C VAL A 94 9.28 -4.00 -4.24
N GLY A 95 10.05 -3.02 -4.73
CA GLY A 95 10.87 -2.16 -3.87
C GLY A 95 10.04 -1.36 -2.86
N VAL A 96 8.90 -0.80 -3.30
CA VAL A 96 7.96 -0.06 -2.42
C VAL A 96 7.37 -0.98 -1.34
N GLU A 97 6.96 -2.19 -1.70
CA GLU A 97 6.42 -3.16 -0.73
C GLU A 97 7.47 -3.55 0.32
N ILE A 98 8.71 -3.84 -0.10
CA ILE A 98 9.81 -4.16 0.83
C ILE A 98 10.15 -2.97 1.74
N ALA A 99 10.19 -1.75 1.19
CA ALA A 99 10.51 -0.55 1.96
C ALA A 99 9.43 -0.29 3.02
N THR A 100 8.16 -0.31 2.64
CA THR A 100 7.05 -0.06 3.58
C THR A 100 6.90 -1.19 4.60
N LEU A 101 7.16 -2.44 4.21
CA LEU A 101 7.24 -3.58 5.13
C LEU A 101 8.33 -3.35 6.18
N SER A 102 9.52 -2.93 5.76
CA SER A 102 10.66 -2.69 6.65
C SER A 102 10.35 -1.60 7.66
N VAL A 103 9.71 -0.51 7.23
CA VAL A 103 9.26 0.57 8.12
C VAL A 103 8.27 0.06 9.16
N LEU A 104 7.26 -0.71 8.74
CA LEU A 104 6.25 -1.24 9.65
C LEU A 104 6.85 -2.22 10.67
N VAL A 105 7.69 -3.15 10.22
CA VAL A 105 8.37 -4.12 11.09
C VAL A 105 9.27 -3.42 12.10
N ALA A 106 10.08 -2.45 11.66
CA ALA A 106 10.93 -1.68 12.55
C ALA A 106 10.12 -0.91 13.61
N ALA A 107 9.00 -0.31 13.20
CA ALA A 107 8.10 0.38 14.12
C ALA A 107 7.47 -0.56 15.15
N MET A 108 7.13 -1.80 14.76
CA MET A 108 6.61 -2.83 15.67
C MET A 108 7.66 -3.36 16.64
N VAL A 109 8.91 -3.56 16.20
CA VAL A 109 10.02 -4.03 17.05
C VAL A 109 10.40 -2.97 18.08
N ALA A 110 10.30 -1.69 17.70
CA ALA A 110 10.57 -0.57 18.58
C ALA A 110 9.37 -0.19 19.48
N ALA A 111 8.22 -0.86 19.38
CA ALA A 111 7.00 -0.47 20.10
C ALA A 111 7.07 -0.72 21.61
#